data_AF-A0A976PJ27-F1
#
_entry.id   AF-A0A976PJ27-F1
#
_cell.length_a   1.000
_cell.length_b   1.000
_cell.length_c   1.000
_cell.angle_alpha   90.00
_cell.angle_beta   90.00
_cell.angle_gamma   90.00
#
_symmetry.space_group_name_H-M   'P 1'
#
loop_
_entity.id
_entity.type
_entity.pdbx_description
1 polymer ?
#
loop_
_entity_poly.entity_id
_entity_poly.type
_entity_poly.pdbx_seq_one_letter_code
_entity_poly.pdbx_strand_id
1 'polypeptide(L)'
;MERYKKTFFVLWVFLSLALVYYIWRVDYQQYTCESEKNGASCAILGITHEEHHEFERALKYFERSCELDYSLGCYRYALILKKENQIDPSRKAMEKSCQLGYKEACKEIKTEK
;
A
#
# COMPACT_ATOMS: atom_id res chain seq x y z
N MET A 1 31.88 -20.46 -30.27
CA MET A 1 31.19 -21.04 -29.09
C MET A 1 31.56 -20.35 -27.76
N GLU A 2 32.81 -19.96 -27.51
CA GLU A 2 33.19 -19.32 -26.22
C GLU A 2 32.54 -17.95 -25.96
N ARG A 3 32.38 -17.13 -26.99
CA ARG A 3 31.75 -15.80 -26.88
C ARG A 3 30.28 -15.89 -26.43
N TYR A 4 29.56 -16.92 -26.86
CA TYR A 4 28.18 -17.21 -26.44
C TYR A 4 28.09 -17.57 -24.95
N LYS A 5 29.06 -18.32 -24.41
CA LYS A 5 29.12 -18.68 -22.98
C LYS A 5 29.38 -17.45 -22.11
N LYS A 6 30.27 -16.54 -22.52
CA LYS A 6 30.52 -15.27 -21.81
C LYS A 6 29.29 -14.36 -21.83
N THR A 7 28.62 -14.21 -22.98
CA THR A 7 27.39 -13.42 -23.06
C THR A 7 26.26 -14.01 -22.23
N PHE A 8 26.11 -15.34 -22.22
CA PHE A 8 25.13 -16.02 -21.39
C PHE A 8 25.38 -15.80 -19.89
N PHE A 9 26.64 -15.92 -19.45
CA PHE A 9 27.04 -15.65 -18.07
C PHE A 9 26.73 -14.21 -17.65
N VAL A 10 27.06 -13.23 -18.50
CA VAL A 10 26.78 -11.82 -18.24
C VAL A 10 25.27 -11.56 -18.13
N LEU A 11 24.46 -12.09 -19.05
CA LEU A 11 23.00 -11.96 -18.99
C LEU A 11 22.40 -12.61 -17.74
N TRP A 12 22.93 -13.76 -17.32
CA TRP A 12 22.48 -14.46 -16.12
C TRP A 12 22.79 -13.66 -14.84
N VAL A 13 23.96 -13.00 -14.77
CA VAL A 13 24.31 -12.11 -13.65
C VAL A 13 23.39 -10.89 -13.59
N PHE A 14 23.05 -10.28 -14.73
CA PHE A 14 22.10 -9.16 -14.73
C PHE A 14 20.68 -9.59 -14.33
N LEU A 15 20.23 -10.75 -14.80
CA LEU A 15 18.94 -11.32 -14.40
C LEU A 15 18.89 -11.63 -12.90
N SER A 16 19.95 -12.20 -12.33
CA SER A 16 20.00 -12.52 -10.90
C SER A 16 20.02 -11.26 -10.03
N LEU A 17 20.77 -10.21 -10.41
CA LEU A 17 20.76 -8.93 -9.71
C LEU A 17 19.40 -8.25 -9.78
N ALA A 18 18.73 -8.27 -10.93
CA ALA A 18 17.38 -7.73 -11.09
C ALA A 18 16.36 -8.47 -10.21
N LEU A 19 16.48 -9.80 -10.13
CA LEU A 19 15.61 -10.63 -9.28
C LEU A 19 15.84 -10.35 -7.80
N VAL A 20 17.10 -10.26 -7.36
CA VAL A 20 17.47 -9.88 -5.98
C VAL A 20 16.93 -8.50 -5.64
N TYR A 21 17.06 -7.52 -6.53
CA TYR A 21 16.53 -6.17 -6.34
C TYR A 21 15.01 -6.16 -6.21
N TYR A 22 14.30 -6.94 -7.04
CA TYR A 22 12.84 -7.04 -6.99
C TYR A 22 12.35 -7.64 -5.66
N ILE A 23 12.99 -8.72 -5.20
CA ILE A 23 12.69 -9.34 -3.91
C ILE A 23 12.93 -8.34 -2.76
N TRP A 24 14.08 -7.67 -2.75
CA TRP A 24 14.43 -6.68 -1.72
C TRP A 24 13.44 -5.52 -1.60
N ARG A 25 12.84 -5.08 -2.72
CA ARG A 25 11.92 -3.92 -2.72
C ARG A 25 10.66 -4.17 -1.88
N VAL A 26 10.06 -5.37 -1.99
CA VAL A 26 8.83 -5.72 -1.27
C VAL A 26 9.13 -5.91 0.21
N ASP A 27 10.22 -6.63 0.52
CA ASP A 27 10.66 -6.86 1.90
C ASP A 27 10.97 -5.55 2.63
N TYR A 28 11.56 -4.57 1.95
CA TYR A 28 11.86 -3.27 2.52
C TYR A 28 10.60 -2.47 2.90
N GLN A 29 9.57 -2.48 2.06
CA GLN A 29 8.31 -1.78 2.37
C GLN A 29 7.58 -2.44 3.54
N GLN A 30 7.58 -3.77 3.59
CA GLN A 30 7.01 -4.52 4.71
C GLN A 30 7.77 -4.23 6.00
N TYR A 31 9.11 -4.26 5.96
CA TYR A 31 9.95 -3.92 7.11
C TYR A 31 9.68 -2.50 7.63
N THR A 32 9.65 -1.50 6.75
CA THR A 32 9.39 -0.10 7.16
C THR A 32 7.97 0.12 7.67
N CYS A 33 6.97 -0.54 7.09
CA CYS A 33 5.60 -0.50 7.60
C CYS A 33 5.50 -1.13 9.01
N GLU A 34 6.03 -2.34 9.19
CA GLU A 34 5.83 -3.13 10.41
C GLU A 34 6.78 -2.73 11.55
N SER A 35 8.06 -2.52 11.24
CA SER A 35 9.11 -2.27 12.23
C SER A 35 9.27 -0.79 12.54
N GLU A 36 9.32 0.06 11.50
CA GLU A 36 9.48 1.51 11.67
C GLU A 36 8.16 2.26 11.85
N LYS A 37 7.03 1.55 11.72
CA LYS A 37 5.68 2.12 11.85
C LYS A 37 5.45 3.28 10.87
N ASN A 38 5.95 3.14 9.64
CA ASN A 38 5.77 4.13 8.60
C ASN A 38 4.40 3.97 7.92
N GLY A 39 3.46 4.88 8.23
CA GLY A 39 2.11 4.84 7.67
C GLY A 39 2.05 4.96 6.14
N ALA A 40 2.98 5.69 5.52
CA ALA A 40 3.06 5.80 4.06
C ALA A 40 3.50 4.48 3.42
N SER A 41 4.50 3.78 3.99
CA SER A 41 4.90 2.45 3.53
C SER A 41 3.74 1.45 3.63
N CYS A 42 2.96 1.49 4.71
CA CYS A 42 1.77 0.65 4.84
C CYS A 42 0.72 0.98 3.77
N ALA A 43 0.50 2.26 3.44
CA ALA A 43 -0.41 2.64 2.36
C ALA A 43 0.04 2.09 1.00
N ILE A 44 1.35 2.12 0.72
CA ILE A 44 1.89 1.60 -0.53
C ILE A 44 1.69 0.08 -0.61
N LEU A 45 1.95 -0.67 0.47
CA LEU A 45 1.64 -2.10 0.52
C LEU A 45 0.15 -2.36 0.28
N GLY A 46 -0.73 -1.56 0.90
CA GLY A 46 -2.17 -1.63 0.66
C GLY A 46 -2.54 -1.47 -0.82
N ILE A 47 -1.98 -0.45 -1.49
CA ILE A 47 -2.18 -0.21 -2.93
C ILE A 47 -1.63 -1.38 -3.75
N THR A 48 -0.43 -1.86 -3.45
CA THR A 48 0.16 -3.00 -4.16
C THR A 48 -0.71 -4.25 -4.04
N HIS A 49 -1.23 -4.57 -2.85
CA HIS A 49 -2.14 -5.69 -2.68
C HIS A 49 -3.49 -5.47 -3.39
N GLU A 50 -4.01 -4.25 -3.40
CA GLU A 50 -5.22 -3.88 -4.15
C GLU A 50 -5.04 -4.09 -5.67
N GLU A 51 -3.90 -3.68 -6.23
CA GLU A 51 -3.51 -3.89 -7.63
C GLU A 51 -3.39 -5.37 -7.99
N HIS A 52 -2.95 -6.21 -7.05
CA HIS A 52 -2.89 -7.67 -7.22
C HIS A 52 -4.21 -8.38 -6.87
N HIS A 53 -5.29 -7.63 -6.63
CA HIS A 53 -6.61 -8.17 -6.24
C HIS A 53 -6.61 -8.94 -4.90
N GLU A 54 -5.64 -8.69 -4.03
CA GLU A 54 -5.52 -9.27 -2.69
C GLU A 54 -6.23 -8.38 -1.66
N PHE A 55 -7.55 -8.22 -1.79
CA PHE A 55 -8.33 -7.21 -1.06
C PHE A 55 -8.26 -7.32 0.47
N GLU A 56 -8.23 -8.54 1.04
CA GLU A 56 -8.10 -8.73 2.48
C GLU A 56 -6.77 -8.19 3.02
N ARG A 57 -5.68 -8.42 2.28
CA ARG A 57 -4.36 -7.89 2.63
C ARG A 57 -4.31 -6.38 2.45
N ALA A 58 -4.89 -5.88 1.35
CA ALA A 58 -5.00 -4.45 1.10
C ALA A 58 -5.72 -3.73 2.27
N LEU A 59 -6.87 -4.27 2.69
CA LEU A 59 -7.65 -3.74 3.81
C LEU A 59 -6.81 -3.68 5.09
N LYS A 60 -6.11 -4.76 5.44
CA LYS A 60 -5.24 -4.82 6.62
C LYS A 60 -4.14 -3.76 6.60
N TYR A 61 -3.50 -3.54 5.46
CA TYR A 61 -2.44 -2.54 5.35
C TYR A 61 -2.97 -1.11 5.32
N PHE A 62 -4.15 -0.87 4.74
CA PHE A 62 -4.82 0.44 4.83
C PHE A 62 -5.29 0.76 6.24
N GLU A 63 -5.84 -0.22 6.96
CA GLU A 63 -6.18 -0.10 8.38
C GLU A 63 -4.93 0.30 9.16
N ARG A 64 -3.83 -0.45 9.01
CA ARG A 64 -2.57 -0.14 9.68
C ARG A 64 -2.02 1.24 9.33
N SER A 65 -2.07 1.62 8.06
CA SER A 65 -1.70 2.96 7.61
C SER A 65 -2.54 4.05 8.29
N CYS A 66 -3.83 3.78 8.46
CA CYS A 66 -4.74 4.68 9.16
C CYS A 66 -4.49 4.75 10.66
N GLU A 67 -4.17 3.64 11.32
CA GLU A 67 -3.74 3.61 12.73
C GLU A 67 -2.50 4.47 12.96
N LEU A 68 -1.63 4.56 11.96
CA LEU A 68 -0.40 5.36 11.95
C LEU A 68 -0.62 6.80 11.45
N ASP A 69 -1.86 7.28 11.47
CA ASP A 69 -2.26 8.65 11.14
C ASP A 69 -1.85 9.10 9.72
N TYR A 70 -1.74 8.17 8.77
CA TYR A 70 -1.50 8.51 7.38
C TYR A 70 -2.82 8.73 6.64
N SER A 71 -3.03 9.97 6.18
CA SER A 71 -4.33 10.44 5.71
C SER A 71 -4.88 9.65 4.50
N LEU A 72 -4.03 9.30 3.54
CA LEU A 72 -4.39 8.45 2.40
C LEU A 72 -4.79 7.02 2.82
N GLY A 73 -4.10 6.45 3.81
CA GLY A 73 -4.41 5.13 4.36
C GLY A 73 -5.83 5.09 4.95
N CYS A 74 -6.16 6.09 5.76
CA CYS A 74 -7.51 6.26 6.29
C CYS A 74 -8.57 6.41 5.20
N TYR A 75 -8.27 7.18 4.14
CA TYR A 75 -9.21 7.36 3.03
C TYR A 75 -9.51 6.03 2.31
N ARG A 76 -8.46 5.29 1.93
CA ARG A 76 -8.60 3.98 1.26
C ARG A 76 -9.33 2.97 2.14
N TYR A 77 -8.97 2.90 3.44
CA TYR A 77 -9.66 2.05 4.41
C TYR A 77 -11.15 2.38 4.49
N ALA A 78 -11.51 3.67 4.59
CA ALA A 78 -12.91 4.11 4.62
C ALA A 78 -13.69 3.68 3.36
N LEU A 79 -13.11 3.84 2.17
CA LEU A 79 -13.77 3.43 0.92
C LEU A 79 -14.07 1.93 0.86
N ILE A 80 -13.15 1.09 1.34
CA ILE A 80 -13.37 -0.36 1.36
C ILE A 80 -14.46 -0.70 2.38
N LEU A 81 -14.39 -0.15 3.59
CA LEU A 81 -15.42 -0.33 4.62
C LEU A 81 -16.81 0.10 4.12
N LYS A 82 -16.91 1.21 3.38
CA LYS A 82 -18.15 1.67 2.75
C LYS A 82 -18.70 0.63 1.77
N LYS A 83 -17.83 0.06 0.92
CA LYS A 83 -18.20 -1.00 -0.04
C LYS A 83 -18.67 -2.28 0.67
N GLU A 84 -18.12 -2.58 1.84
CA GLU A 84 -18.53 -3.70 2.69
C GLU A 84 -19.76 -3.41 3.56
N ASN A 85 -20.41 -2.26 3.38
CA ASN A 85 -21.55 -1.78 4.18
C ASN A 85 -21.21 -1.56 5.68
N GLN A 86 -19.93 -1.41 6.02
CA GLN A 86 -19.48 -1.02 7.36
C GLN A 86 -19.56 0.51 7.51
N ILE A 87 -20.77 1.05 7.53
CA ILE A 87 -21.05 2.49 7.41
C ILE A 87 -20.41 3.31 8.54
N ASP A 88 -20.59 2.90 9.80
CA ASP A 88 -20.06 3.67 10.94
C ASP A 88 -18.53 3.63 11.03
N PRO A 89 -17.85 2.47 10.89
CA PRO A 89 -16.40 2.42 10.75
C PRO A 89 -15.88 3.26 9.59
N SER A 90 -16.53 3.17 8.43
CA SER A 90 -16.21 3.96 7.23
C SER A 90 -16.24 5.46 7.54
N ARG A 91 -17.34 5.94 8.14
CA ARG A 91 -17.50 7.36 8.47
C ARG A 91 -16.37 7.85 9.39
N LYS A 92 -16.04 7.09 10.43
CA LYS A 92 -14.95 7.42 11.36
C LYS A 92 -13.59 7.50 10.66
N ALA A 93 -13.28 6.53 9.81
CA ALA A 93 -12.03 6.53 9.04
C ALA A 93 -11.98 7.69 8.03
N MET A 94 -13.11 8.01 7.39
CA MET A 94 -13.22 9.14 6.47
C MET A 94 -13.03 10.48 7.19
N GLU A 95 -13.66 10.67 8.34
CA GLU A 95 -13.50 11.85 9.19
C GLU A 95 -12.05 12.02 9.64
N LYS A 96 -11.42 10.94 10.09
CA LYS A 96 -10.00 10.92 10.46
C LYS A 96 -9.11 11.31 9.29
N SER A 97 -9.33 10.76 8.10
CA SER A 97 -8.58 11.12 6.88
C SER A 97 -8.69 12.62 6.56
N CYS A 98 -9.90 13.18 6.67
CA CYS A 98 -10.13 14.61 6.48
C CYS A 98 -9.40 15.47 7.53
N GLN A 99 -9.45 15.08 8.81
CA GLN A 99 -8.74 15.78 9.89
C GLN A 99 -7.22 15.77 9.69
N LEU A 100 -6.68 14.69 9.12
CA LEU A 100 -5.27 14.56 8.73
C LEU A 100 -4.92 15.29 7.41
N GLY A 101 -5.87 16.05 6.84
CA GLY A 101 -5.63 16.94 5.71
C GLY A 101 -5.85 16.33 4.33
N TYR A 102 -6.42 15.12 4.22
CA TYR A 102 -6.75 14.56 2.91
C TYR A 102 -8.00 15.25 2.33
N LYS A 103 -7.80 16.08 1.31
CA LYS A 103 -8.83 17.00 0.79
C LYS A 103 -10.02 16.26 0.19
N GLU A 104 -9.77 15.13 -0.46
CA GLU A 104 -10.77 14.28 -1.10
C GLU A 104 -11.72 13.69 -0.05
N ALA A 105 -11.19 13.24 1.09
CA ALA A 105 -12.02 12.75 2.20
C ALA A 105 -12.99 13.83 2.72
N CYS A 106 -12.49 15.07 2.89
CA CYS A 106 -13.33 16.18 3.32
C CYS A 106 -14.42 16.55 2.30
N LYS A 107 -14.15 16.39 1.00
CA LYS A 107 -15.16 16.63 -0.05
C LYS A 107 -16.25 15.56 0.02
N GLU A 108 -15.88 14.30 0.18
CA GLU A 108 -16.83 13.19 0.21
C GLU A 108 -17.81 13.30 1.40
N ILE A 109 -17.33 13.68 2.58
CA ILE A 109 -18.19 13.94 3.75
C ILE A 109 -19.20 15.07 3.48
N LYS A 110 -18.80 16.10 2.74
CA LYS A 110 -19.69 17.24 2.43
C LYS A 110 -20.77 16.88 1.43
N THR A 111 -20.52 15.92 0.54
CA THR A 111 -21.49 15.45 -0.45
C THR A 111 -22.50 14.45 0.08
N GLU A 112 -22.26 13.86 1.26
CA GLU A 112 -23.16 12.91 1.93
C GLU A 112 -24.20 13.59 2.85
N LYS A 113 -24.14 14.92 2.99
CA LYS A 113 -25.12 15.73 3.73
C LYS A 113 -26.12 16.38 2.79
#